data_AF-A0A7Z0T8X5-F1
#
_entry.id   AF-A0A7Z0T8X5-F1
#
_cell.length_a   1.000
_cell.length_b   1.000
_cell.length_c   1.000
_cell.angle_alpha   90.00
_cell.angle_beta   90.00
_cell.angle_gamma   90.00
#
_symmetry.space_group_name_H-M   'P 1'
#
loop_
_entity.id
_entity.type
_entity.pdbx_description
1 polymer ?
#
loop_
_entity_poly.entity_id
_entity_poly.type
_entity_poly.pdbx_seq_one_letter_code
_entity_poly.pdbx_strand_id
1 'polypeptide(L)' 'MAEVILKNVEKQYPNGFKAVHGINLEIKDGEFMVFVGPSG' A
#
# COMPACT_ATOMS: atom_id res chain seq x y z
N MET A 1 7.60 -4.16 19.77
CA MET A 1 7.92 -3.32 18.62
C MET A 1 7.49 -4.06 17.38
N ALA A 2 6.70 -3.43 16.53
CA ALA A 2 6.16 -4.00 15.30
C ALA A 2 6.43 -3.06 14.13
N GLU A 3 6.82 -3.65 13.01
CA GLU A 3 7.11 -2.96 11.75
C GLU A 3 6.15 -3.49 10.68
N VAL A 4 5.67 -2.61 9.80
CA VAL A 4 4.88 -3.00 8.63
C VAL A 4 5.70 -2.81 7.38
N ILE A 5 5.90 -3.91 6.63
CA ILE A 5 6.67 -3.90 5.39
C ILE A 5 5.78 -4.38 4.25
N LEU A 6 5.50 -3.49 3.29
CA LEU A 6 4.87 -3.80 2.01
C LEU A 6 5.95 -3.87 0.95
N LYS A 7 6.12 -5.03 0.30
CA LYS A 7 7.07 -5.23 -0.78
C LYS A 7 6.36 -5.62 -2.06
N ASN A 8 6.51 -4.77 -3.08
CA ASN A 8 5.95 -4.93 -4.41
C ASN A 8 4.47 -5.37 -4.39
N VAL A 9 3.67 -4.74 -3.54
CA VAL A 9 2.27 -5.11 -3.36
C VAL A 9 1.48 -4.64 -4.58
N GLU A 10 0.79 -5.57 -5.22
CA GLU A 10 -0.08 -5.32 -6.36
C GLU A 10 -1.49 -5.79 -6.10
N LYS A 11 -2.46 -5.12 -6.73
CA LYS A 11 -3.85 -5.56 -6.72
C LYS A 11 -4.46 -5.34 -8.09
N GLN A 12 -4.97 -6.41 -8.67
CA GLN A 12 -5.84 -6.37 -9.84
C GLN A 12 -7.18 -7.03 -9.49
N TYR A 13 -8.27 -6.44 -9.95
CA TYR A 13 -9.61 -6.99 -9.84
C TYR A 13 -9.92 -7.92 -11.01
N PRO A 14 -10.95 -8.81 -10.88
CA PRO A 14 -11.30 -9.76 -11.94
C PRO A 14 -11.67 -9.12 -13.29
N ASN A 15 -12.15 -7.87 -13.28
CA ASN A 15 -12.46 -7.09 -14.48
C ASN A 15 -11.20 -6.54 -15.19
N GLY A 16 -10.01 -6.86 -14.70
CA GLY A 16 -8.74 -6.39 -15.25
C GLY A 16 -8.27 -5.04 -14.71
N PHE A 17 -9.04 -4.34 -13.87
CA PHE A 17 -8.62 -3.07 -13.29
C PHE A 17 -7.49 -3.27 -12.26
N LYS A 18 -6.32 -2.66 -12.52
CA LYS A 18 -5.18 -2.68 -11.59
C LYS A 18 -5.34 -1.52 -10.61
N ALA A 19 -5.65 -1.83 -9.36
CA ALA A 19 -5.92 -0.86 -8.29
C ALA A 19 -4.65 -0.47 -7.51
N VAL A 20 -3.68 -1.38 -7.40
CA VAL A 20 -2.39 -1.10 -6.77
C VAL A 20 -1.28 -1.53 -7.73
N HIS A 21 -0.39 -0.60 -8.05
CA HIS A 21 0.67 -0.75 -9.05
C HIS A 21 2.05 -0.92 -8.39
N GLY A 22 2.26 -2.02 -7.67
CA GLY A 22 3.59 -2.40 -7.16
C GLY A 22 4.15 -1.42 -6.15
N ILE A 23 3.48 -1.26 -5.01
CA ILE A 23 3.93 -0.34 -3.96
C ILE A 23 4.96 -1.00 -3.04
N ASN A 24 5.97 -0.21 -2.64
CA ASN A 24 6.93 -0.57 -1.62
C ASN A 24 6.85 0.45 -0.48
N LEU A 25 6.62 -0.03 0.74
CA LEU A 25 6.45 0.82 1.92
C LEU A 25 7.02 0.14 3.15
N GLU A 26 7.64 0.94 4.01
CA GLU A 26 8.12 0.54 5.33
C GLU A 26 7.53 1.53 6.34
N ILE A 27 6.81 1.01 7.34
CA ILE A 27 6.25 1.81 8.44
C ILE A 27 6.93 1.34 9.72
N LYS A 28 7.66 2.24 10.35
CA LYS A 28 8.49 1.95 11.52
C LYS A 28 7.66 1.94 12.80
N ASP A 29 8.21 1.30 13.83
CA ASP A 29 7.58 1.28 15.15
C ASP A 29 7.39 2.72 15.68
N GLY A 30 6.16 3.06 16.05
CA GLY A 30 5.78 4.41 16.52
C GLY A 30 5.52 5.43 15.42
N GLU A 31 5.61 5.06 14.13
CA GLU A 31 5.31 5.95 13.02
C GLU A 31 3.80 6.09 12.79
N PHE A 32 3.34 7.33 12.62
CA PHE A 32 1.96 7.64 12.28
C PHE A 32 1.86 8.07 10.82
N MET A 33 1.26 7.24 9.98
CA MET A 33 1.15 7.44 8.54
C MET A 33 -0.32 7.50 8.08
N VAL A 34 -0.61 8.38 7.12
CA VAL A 34 -1.94 8.53 6.51
C VAL A 34 -1.82 8.45 5.00
N PHE A 35 -2.69 7.66 4.37
CA PHE A 35 -2.83 7.61 2.91
C PHE A 35 -3.87 8.64 2.46
N VAL A 36 -3.50 9.45 1.47
CA VAL A 36 -4.39 10.44 0.85
C VAL A 36 -4.38 10.27 -0.66
N GLY A 37 -5.53 10.54 -1.29
CA GLY A 37 -5.69 10.48 -2.73
C GLY A 37 -7.08 10.93 -3.15
N PRO A 38 -7.27 11.31 -4.42
CA PRO A 38 -8.60 11.52 -4.98
C PRO A 38 -9.42 10.22 -4.91
N SER A 39 -10.73 10.32 -5.12
CA SER A 39 -11.57 9.11 -5.27
C SER A 39 -10.99 8.26 -6.41
N GLY A 40 -10.58 7.04 -6.06
CA GLY A 40 -10.12 6.00 -6.97
C GLY A 40 -11.21 4.98 -7.25
#